data_AF-A7RJT0-F1
#
_entry.id   AF-A7RJT0-F1
#
_cell.length_a   1.000
_cell.length_b   1.000
_cell.length_c   1.000
_cell.angle_alpha   90.00
_cell.angle_beta   90.00
_cell.angle_gamma   90.00
#
_symmetry.space_group_name_H-M   'P 1'
#
loop_
_entity.id
_entity.type
_entity.pdbx_description
1 polymer ?
#
loop_
_entity_poly.entity_id
_entity_poly.type
_entity_poly.pdbx_seq_one_letter_code
_entity_poly.pdbx_strand_id
1 'polypeptide(L)' 'MPETERFVCPPDFVFCAICKEVLTQPIATPCDHYFCVLCICEWLDQTYNKSGCPVCKASIS' A
#
# COMPACT_ATOMS: atom_id res chain seq x y z
N MET A 1 21.70 8.82 26.85
CA MET A 1 21.04 9.80 25.97
C MET A 1 22.11 10.38 25.07
N PRO A 2 21.99 10.41 23.74
CA PRO A 2 21.03 9.78 22.82
C PRO A 2 21.84 8.81 21.88
N GLU A 3 21.35 7.95 20.99
CA GLU A 3 20.54 8.13 19.79
C GLU A 3 20.26 6.70 19.26
N THR A 4 18.98 6.32 19.21
CA THR A 4 18.45 5.38 18.20
C THR A 4 19.20 4.05 18.04
N GLU A 5 19.22 3.23 19.08
CA GLU A 5 19.44 1.79 18.94
C GLU A 5 18.25 1.21 18.18
N ARG A 6 18.38 1.25 16.85
CA ARG A 6 17.77 0.37 15.87
C ARG A 6 16.31 0.09 16.19
N PHE A 7 15.44 1.04 15.84
CA PHE A 7 14.10 0.70 15.39
C PHE A 7 14.27 -0.26 14.20
N VAL A 8 14.47 -1.54 14.47
CA VAL A 8 13.98 -2.57 13.58
C VAL A 8 12.48 -2.37 13.65
N CYS A 9 11.94 -1.56 12.74
CA CYS A 9 10.52 -1.65 12.43
C CYS A 9 10.30 -3.13 12.12
N PRO A 10 9.55 -3.89 12.94
CA PRO A 10 9.29 -5.29 12.65
C PRO A 10 8.76 -5.37 11.21
N PRO A 11 9.30 -6.25 10.36
CA PRO A 11 9.14 -6.20 8.90
C PRO A 11 7.71 -6.51 8.38
N ASP A 12 6.67 -6.40 9.20
CA ASP A 12 5.39 -7.05 8.94
C ASP A 12 4.16 -6.16 9.14
N PHE A 13 4.31 -4.89 9.54
CA PHE A 13 3.20 -3.95 9.49
C PHE A 13 3.12 -3.34 8.10
N VAL A 14 2.46 -4.06 7.21
CA VAL A 14 2.17 -3.56 5.88
C VAL A 14 1.08 -2.48 6.05
N PHE A 15 1.43 -1.23 5.77
CA PHE A 15 0.51 -0.09 5.82
C PHE A 15 0.00 0.24 4.41
N CYS A 16 -1.29 0.53 4.30
CA CYS A 16 -1.88 0.95 3.04
C CYS A 16 -1.39 2.36 2.69
N ALA A 17 -0.79 2.57 1.51
CA ALA A 17 -0.33 3.92 1.13
C ALA A 17 -1.49 4.92 0.88
N ILE A 18 -2.73 4.44 0.78
CA ILE A 18 -3.92 5.26 0.52
C ILE A 18 -4.48 5.80 1.84
N CYS A 19 -4.88 4.93 2.76
CA CYS A 19 -5.42 5.33 4.08
C CYS A 19 -4.35 5.53 5.16
N LYS A 20 -3.09 5.12 4.91
CA LYS A 20 -1.97 5.16 5.87
C LYS A 20 -2.23 4.38 7.16
N GLU A 21 -3.16 3.42 7.11
CA GLU A 21 -3.52 2.53 8.21
C GLU A 21 -2.99 1.11 7.97
N VAL A 22 -3.07 0.27 9.00
CA VAL A 22 -2.73 -1.16 8.91
C VAL A 22 -3.64 -1.81 7.86
N LEU A 23 -3.05 -2.62 6.98
CA LEU A 23 -3.78 -3.30 5.93
C LEU A 23 -4.81 -4.28 6.47
N THR A 24 -6.08 -3.96 6.30
CA THR A 24 -7.19 -4.87 6.57
C THR A 24 -7.50 -5.63 5.29
N GLN A 25 -7.13 -6.92 5.23
CA GLN A 25 -7.18 -7.76 4.03
C GLN A 25 -6.32 -7.22 2.88
N PRO A 26 -4.98 -7.35 2.95
CA PRO A 26 -4.10 -6.91 1.88
C PRO A 26 -4.36 -7.72 0.61
N ILE A 27 -4.56 -7.03 -0.51
CA ILE A 27 -4.49 -7.66 -1.83
C ILE A 27 -3.05 -7.61 -2.34
N ALA A 28 -2.57 -8.72 -2.87
CA ALA A 28 -1.30 -8.76 -3.58
C ALA A 28 -1.49 -8.11 -4.95
N THR A 29 -0.85 -6.98 -5.17
CA THR A 29 -0.79 -6.36 -6.51
C THR A 29 0.43 -6.88 -7.27
N PRO A 30 0.40 -6.92 -8.62
CA PRO A 30 1.54 -7.35 -9.42
C PRO A 30 2.79 -6.45 -9.27
N CYS A 31 2.64 -5.27 -8.68
CA CYS A 31 3.72 -4.35 -8.35
C CYS A 31 4.41 -4.64 -7.01
N ASP A 32 4.09 -5.75 -6.33
CA ASP A 32 4.60 -6.09 -4.99
C ASP A 32 4.26 -5.03 -3.92
N HIS A 33 3.13 -4.34 -4.10
CA HIS A 33 2.59 -3.41 -3.11
C HIS A 33 1.26 -3.92 -2.57
N TYR A 34 0.96 -3.57 -1.33
CA TYR A 34 -0.25 -4.03 -0.66
C TYR A 34 -1.13 -2.84 -0.32
N PHE A 35 -2.42 -2.98 -0.60
CA PHE A 35 -3.45 -1.98 -0.33
C PHE A 35 -4.68 -2.67 0.26
N CYS A 36 -5.50 -1.91 0.98
CA CYS A 36 -6.78 -2.42 1.45
C CYS A 36 -7.66 -2.70 0.23
N VAL A 37 -8.40 -3.80 0.24
CA VAL A 37 -9.34 -4.15 -0.84
C VAL A 37 -10.31 -3.00 -1.12
N LEU A 38 -10.83 -2.32 -0.09
CA LEU A 38 -11.67 -1.13 -0.28
C LEU A 38 -10.89 0.01 -0.96
N CYS A 39 -9.74 0.38 -0.41
CA CYS A 39 -8.98 1.53 -0.91
C CYS A 39 -8.53 1.34 -2.37
N ILE A 40 -8.09 0.13 -2.74
CA ILE A 40 -7.69 -0.14 -4.12
C ILE A 40 -8.91 -0.21 -5.05
N CYS A 41 -10.03 -0.76 -4.59
CA CYS A 41 -11.25 -0.82 -5.39
C CYS A 41 -11.79 0.59 -5.67
N GLU A 42 -11.84 1.46 -4.65
CA GLU A 42 -12.21 2.87 -4.83
C GLU A 42 -11.22 3.62 -5.71
N TRP A 43 -9.92 3.36 -5.57
CA TRP A 43 -8.89 3.98 -6.40
C TRP A 43 -9.05 3.62 -7.88
N LEU A 44 -9.28 2.34 -8.16
CA LEU A 44 -9.52 1.82 -9.51
C LEU A 44 -10.85 2.33 -10.08
N ASP A 45 -11.90 2.44 -9.26
CA ASP A 45 -13.22 2.96 -9.65
C ASP A 45 -13.18 4.46 -9.97
N GLN A 46 -12.52 5.26 -9.12
CA GLN A 46 -12.33 6.69 -9.38
C GLN A 46 -11.46 6.97 -10.60
N THR A 47 -10.53 6.07 -10.89
CA THR A 47 -9.54 6.28 -11.96
C THR A 47 -9.92 5.50 -13.21
N TYR A 48 -10.97 5.98 -13.90
CA TYR A 48 -11.52 5.41 -15.14
C TYR A 48 -10.49 5.14 -16.26
N ASN A 49 -9.26 5.68 -16.17
CA ASN A 49 -8.24 5.54 -17.21
C ASN A 49 -6.80 5.31 -16.70
N LYS A 50 -6.59 5.05 -15.41
CA LYS A 50 -5.27 4.72 -14.84
C LYS A 50 -5.43 3.72 -13.70
N SER A 51 -5.55 2.44 -14.05
CA SER A 51 -5.34 1.32 -13.13
C SER A 51 -3.87 1.22 -12.77
N GLY A 52 -3.38 2.20 -12.00
CA GLY A 52 -1.98 2.33 -11.62
C GLY A 52 -1.79 2.19 -10.11
N CYS A 53 -0.74 1.50 -9.72
CA CYS A 53 -0.29 1.34 -8.35
C CYS A 53 -0.01 2.73 -7.74
N PRO A 54 -0.65 3.16 -6.65
CA PRO A 54 -0.50 4.54 -6.14
C PRO A 54 0.93 4.84 -5.63
N VAL A 55 1.72 3.80 -5.36
CA VAL A 55 3.12 3.94 -4.90
C VAL A 55 4.10 4.05 -6.07
N CYS A 56 4.08 3.09 -6.99
CA CYS A 56 5.06 2.99 -8.08
C CYS A 56 4.50 3.34 -9.46
N LYS A 57 3.21 3.68 -9.56
CA LYS A 57 2.48 3.98 -10.81
C LYS A 57 2.52 2.86 -11.84
N ALA A 58 2.93 1.66 -11.43
CA ALA A 58 2.92 0.47 -12.26
C ALA A 58 1.48 0.10 -12.61
N SER A 59 1.22 -0.31 -13.85
CA SER A 59 -0.10 -0.76 -14.25
C SER A 59 -0.49 -2.02 -13.45
N ILE A 60 -1.61 -1.93 -12.75
CA ILE A 60 -2.31 -3.06 -12.15
C ILE A 60 -3.20 -3.58 -13.28
N SER A 61 -2.62 -4.36 -14.21
CA SER A 61 -3.32 -4.96 -15.36
C SER A 61 -3.31 -6.47 -15.28
#